data_AF-A0A1D2NAV0-F1
#
_entry.id   AF-A0A1D2NAV0-F1
#
_cell.length_a   1.000
_cell.length_b   1.000
_cell.length_c   1.000
_cell.angle_alpha   90.00
_cell.angle_beta   90.00
_cell.angle_gamma   90.00
#
_symmetry.space_group_name_H-M   'P 1'
#
loop_
_entity.id
_entity.type
_entity.pdbx_description
1 polymer ?
#
loop_
_entity_poly.entity_id
_entity_poly.type
_entity_poly.pdbx_seq_one_letter_code
_entity_poly.pdbx_strand_id
1 'polypeptide(L)'
;MLSSTEEKVIQDTWALISPDLKKSGVGVFLRFFTDYPNYQKSFRSFANVPFDDLPQNKRFQAHAYTVMNAIDGMVNNLDDPEMLDEMLLRTGVNHGKRKLTGQAFDEFKSSFMGYLETTLKDKWSSETEAAWELVVALIITKIKDGMEAEN
;
A
#
# COMPACT_ATOMS: atom_id res chain seq x y z
N MET A 1 15.05 10.01 -7.67
CA MET A 1 13.82 10.73 -8.03
C MET A 1 13.22 10.07 -9.25
N LEU A 2 11.90 10.00 -9.33
CA LEU A 2 11.20 9.58 -10.53
C LEU A 2 11.41 10.62 -11.63
N SER A 3 11.34 10.18 -12.88
CA SER A 3 11.13 11.08 -14.01
C SER A 3 9.66 11.49 -14.10
N SER A 4 9.39 12.65 -14.72
CA SER A 4 8.02 13.10 -14.96
C SER A 4 7.20 12.11 -15.80
N THR A 5 7.86 11.29 -16.63
CA THR A 5 7.21 10.21 -17.38
C THR A 5 6.75 9.09 -16.44
N GLU A 6 7.61 8.63 -15.53
CA GLU A 6 7.25 7.58 -14.56
C GLU A 6 6.15 8.05 -13.60
N GLU A 7 6.23 9.30 -13.10
CA GLU A 7 5.17 9.92 -12.28
C GLU A 7 3.83 9.89 -13.01
N LYS A 8 3.83 10.31 -14.28
CA LYS A 8 2.63 10.32 -15.10
C LYS A 8 2.06 8.92 -15.30
N VAL A 9 2.90 7.91 -15.57
CA VAL A 9 2.46 6.51 -15.71
C VAL A 9 1.76 6.04 -14.43
N ILE A 10 2.32 6.37 -13.26
CA ILE A 10 1.75 5.99 -11.97
C ILE A 10 0.42 6.70 -11.73
N GLN A 11 0.35 8.02 -11.97
CA GLN A 11 -0.89 8.78 -11.80
C GLN A 11 -1.99 8.31 -12.76
N ASP A 12 -1.67 8.12 -14.05
CA ASP A 12 -2.62 7.70 -15.08
C ASP A 12 -3.16 6.28 -14.78
N THR A 13 -2.31 5.37 -14.28
CA THR A 13 -2.75 4.00 -13.91
C THR A 13 -3.44 3.96 -12.56
N TRP A 14 -3.02 4.77 -11.59
CA TRP A 14 -3.70 4.90 -10.29
C TRP A 14 -5.11 5.47 -10.43
N ALA A 15 -5.36 6.37 -11.39
CA ALA A 15 -6.68 6.90 -11.70
C ALA A 15 -7.71 5.83 -12.10
N LEU A 16 -7.26 4.62 -12.47
CA LEU A 16 -8.13 3.47 -12.74
C LEU A 16 -8.51 2.69 -11.46
N ILE A 17 -7.78 2.91 -10.37
CA ILE A 17 -7.92 2.20 -9.08
C ILE A 17 -8.57 3.09 -8.02
N SER A 18 -8.23 4.38 -8.01
CA SER A 18 -8.68 5.37 -7.03
C SER A 18 -10.17 5.72 -7.00
N PRO A 19 -11.00 5.48 -8.06
CA PRO A 19 -12.43 5.79 -7.99
C PRO A 19 -13.21 5.03 -6.89
N ASP A 20 -12.72 3.87 -6.44
CA ASP A 20 -13.28 3.14 -5.31
C ASP A 20 -12.17 2.58 -4.41
N LEU A 21 -11.48 3.48 -3.69
CA LEU A 21 -10.42 3.11 -2.74
C LEU A 21 -10.88 2.11 -1.69
N LYS A 22 -12.17 2.10 -1.32
CA LYS A 22 -12.70 1.13 -0.35
C LYS A 22 -12.70 -0.28 -0.94
N LYS A 23 -13.25 -0.45 -2.15
CA LYS A 23 -13.24 -1.74 -2.85
C LYS A 23 -11.81 -2.18 -3.15
N SER A 24 -10.98 -1.26 -3.65
CA SER A 24 -9.59 -1.55 -3.97
C SER A 24 -8.79 -1.98 -2.75
N GLY A 25 -8.96 -1.29 -1.62
CA GLY A 25 -8.30 -1.65 -0.36
C GLY A 25 -8.73 -3.02 0.16
N VAL A 26 -10.03 -3.34 0.09
CA VAL A 26 -10.52 -4.68 0.43
C VAL A 26 -9.83 -5.73 -0.45
N GLY A 27 -9.75 -5.50 -1.76
CA GLY A 27 -9.06 -6.40 -2.68
C GLY A 27 -7.58 -6.62 -2.36
N VAL A 28 -6.84 -5.53 -2.10
CA VAL A 28 -5.42 -5.57 -1.73
C VAL A 28 -5.20 -6.40 -0.48
N PHE A 29 -5.98 -6.14 0.59
CA PHE A 29 -5.79 -6.85 1.85
C PHE A 29 -6.28 -8.30 1.81
N LEU A 30 -7.33 -8.63 1.05
CA LEU A 30 -7.73 -10.02 0.85
C LEU A 30 -6.61 -10.79 0.14
N ARG A 31 -5.97 -10.19 -0.87
CA ARG A 31 -4.79 -10.78 -1.51
C ARG A 31 -3.65 -10.94 -0.51
N PHE A 32 -3.35 -9.90 0.27
CA PHE A 32 -2.31 -9.96 1.31
C PHE A 32 -2.54 -11.07 2.34
N PHE A 33 -3.77 -11.26 2.81
CA PHE A 33 -4.09 -12.34 3.74
C PHE A 33 -4.22 -13.72 3.07
N THR A 34 -4.36 -13.76 1.74
CA THR A 34 -4.25 -15.02 0.98
C THR A 34 -2.78 -15.44 0.85
N ASP A 35 -1.92 -14.51 0.46
CA ASP A 35 -0.49 -14.74 0.26
C ASP A 35 0.23 -14.98 1.61
N TYR A 36 -0.19 -14.26 2.66
CA TYR A 36 0.44 -14.26 3.98
C TYR A 36 -0.61 -14.34 5.13
N PRO A 37 -1.25 -15.51 5.34
CA PRO A 37 -2.41 -15.64 6.24
C PRO A 37 -2.18 -15.25 7.69
N ASN A 38 -0.93 -15.35 8.17
CA ASN A 38 -0.60 -15.02 9.55
C ASN A 38 -0.80 -13.54 9.88
N TYR A 39 -0.75 -12.63 8.90
CA TYR A 39 -0.86 -11.20 9.18
C TYR A 39 -2.24 -10.73 9.60
N GLN A 40 -3.31 -11.44 9.22
CA GLN A 40 -4.66 -11.06 9.69
C GLN A 40 -4.71 -11.01 11.23
N LYS A 41 -4.00 -11.93 11.90
CA LYS A 41 -3.94 -11.99 13.37
C LYS A 41 -3.30 -10.77 14.02
N SER A 42 -2.48 -10.03 13.29
CA SER A 42 -1.88 -8.78 13.77
C SER A 42 -2.90 -7.64 13.89
N PHE A 43 -4.04 -7.74 13.20
CA PHE A 43 -5.09 -6.74 13.22
C PHE A 43 -6.18 -7.08 14.24
N ARG A 44 -5.92 -6.79 15.52
CA ARG A 44 -6.79 -7.13 16.67
C ARG A 44 -8.29 -6.88 16.44
N SER A 45 -8.63 -5.80 15.74
CA SER A 45 -10.01 -5.38 15.43
C SER A 45 -10.83 -6.40 14.62
N PHE A 46 -10.16 -7.26 13.83
CA PHE A 46 -10.77 -8.26 12.96
C PHE A 46 -9.94 -9.57 12.86
N ALA A 47 -9.05 -9.81 13.82
CA ALA A 47 -8.15 -10.97 13.84
C ALA A 47 -8.87 -12.33 13.81
N ASN A 48 -10.07 -12.40 14.42
CA ASN A 48 -10.88 -13.62 14.53
C ASN A 48 -12.08 -13.65 13.58
N VAL A 49 -12.17 -12.70 12.64
CA VAL A 49 -13.23 -12.69 11.63
C VAL A 49 -12.89 -13.76 10.60
N PRO A 50 -13.80 -14.69 10.24
CA PRO A 50 -13.57 -15.64 9.16
C PRO A 50 -13.16 -14.92 7.87
N PHE A 51 -12.23 -15.50 7.11
CA PHE A 51 -11.70 -14.87 5.90
C PHE A 51 -12.81 -14.46 4.92
N ASP A 52 -13.79 -15.33 4.70
CA ASP A 52 -14.93 -15.10 3.80
C ASP A 52 -15.87 -13.98 4.29
N ASP A 53 -15.87 -13.68 5.58
CA ASP A 53 -16.68 -12.63 6.21
C ASP A 53 -15.97 -11.27 6.26
N LEU A 54 -14.63 -11.25 6.08
CA LEU A 54 -13.83 -10.01 6.08
C LEU A 54 -14.38 -8.94 5.14
N PRO A 55 -14.77 -9.24 3.88
CA PRO A 55 -15.24 -8.22 2.95
C PRO A 55 -16.45 -7.44 3.47
N GLN A 56 -17.25 -8.00 4.38
CA GLN A 56 -18.42 -7.34 4.99
C GLN A 56 -18.11 -6.67 6.33
N ASN A 57 -16.95 -6.96 6.93
CA ASN A 57 -16.56 -6.41 8.22
C ASN A 57 -16.20 -4.93 8.13
N LYS A 58 -16.93 -4.07 8.86
CA LYS A 58 -16.73 -2.61 8.81
C LYS A 58 -15.38 -2.13 9.34
N ARG A 59 -14.80 -2.83 10.32
CA ARG A 59 -13.47 -2.48 10.85
C ARG A 59 -12.38 -2.80 9.83
N PHE A 60 -12.51 -3.91 9.13
CA PHE A 60 -11.63 -4.27 8.01
C PHE A 60 -11.76 -3.26 6.87
N GLN A 61 -12.98 -2.99 6.40
CA GLN A 61 -13.24 -1.99 5.34
C GLN A 61 -12.64 -0.61 5.69
N ALA A 62 -12.81 -0.15 6.93
CA ALA A 62 -12.26 1.12 7.39
C ALA A 62 -10.73 1.12 7.38
N HIS A 63 -10.09 0.06 7.88
CA HIS A 63 -8.63 -0.05 7.87
C HIS A 63 -8.08 -0.07 6.44
N ALA A 64 -8.64 -0.91 5.58
CA ALA A 64 -8.26 -1.03 4.19
C ALA A 64 -8.41 0.33 3.45
N TYR A 65 -9.51 1.04 3.68
CA TYR A 65 -9.71 2.38 3.15
C TYR A 65 -8.66 3.38 3.65
N THR A 66 -8.33 3.38 4.95
CA THR A 66 -7.30 4.27 5.51
C THR A 66 -5.95 4.08 4.83
N VAL A 67 -5.54 2.82 4.60
CA VAL A 67 -4.28 2.52 3.92
C VAL A 67 -4.30 3.00 2.47
N MET A 68 -5.39 2.75 1.76
CA MET A 68 -5.53 3.22 0.37
C MET A 68 -5.58 4.74 0.25
N ASN A 69 -6.13 5.46 1.23
CA ASN A 69 -6.05 6.93 1.26
C ASN A 69 -4.63 7.44 1.51
N ALA A 70 -3.85 6.73 2.33
CA ALA A 70 -2.44 7.09 2.51
C ALA A 70 -1.66 6.92 1.21
N ILE A 71 -1.86 5.80 0.50
CA ILE A 71 -1.25 5.56 -0.82
C ILE A 71 -1.74 6.59 -1.84
N ASP A 72 -3.03 6.90 -1.86
CA ASP A 72 -3.61 7.92 -2.75
C ASP A 72 -2.96 9.29 -2.51
N GLY A 73 -2.81 9.70 -1.25
CA GLY A 73 -2.09 10.90 -0.87
C GLY A 73 -0.63 10.88 -1.34
N MET A 74 0.08 9.74 -1.23
CA MET A 74 1.45 9.61 -1.71
C MET A 74 1.54 9.74 -3.24
N VAL A 75 0.65 9.08 -3.98
CA VAL A 75 0.60 9.15 -5.46
C VAL A 75 0.28 10.57 -5.94
N ASN A 76 -0.60 11.28 -5.23
CA ASN A 76 -1.00 12.65 -5.55
C ASN A 76 0.05 13.70 -5.19
N ASN A 77 1.14 13.34 -4.50
CA ASN A 77 2.23 14.24 -4.11
C ASN A 77 3.61 13.72 -4.56
N LEU A 78 3.65 12.92 -5.65
CA LEU A 78 4.93 12.45 -6.20
C LEU A 78 5.82 13.60 -6.70
N ASP A 79 5.21 14.74 -7.06
CA ASP A 79 5.87 15.98 -7.51
C ASP A 79 6.30 16.92 -6.36
N ASP A 80 5.95 16.58 -5.11
CA ASP A 80 6.38 17.29 -3.90
C ASP A 80 7.17 16.36 -2.97
N PRO A 81 8.50 16.21 -3.21
CA PRO A 81 9.34 15.30 -2.43
C PRO A 81 9.38 15.61 -0.94
N GLU A 82 9.28 16.88 -0.53
CA GLU A 82 9.33 17.29 0.87
C GLU A 82 8.06 16.86 1.60
N MET A 83 6.89 17.13 1.00
CA MET A 83 5.61 16.68 1.55
C MET A 83 5.52 15.14 1.60
N LEU A 84 5.99 14.47 0.54
CA LEU A 84 6.00 13.01 0.47
C LEU A 84 6.89 12.39 1.57
N ASP A 85 8.07 12.95 1.81
CA ASP A 85 9.00 12.47 2.85
C ASP A 85 8.35 12.56 4.25
N GLU A 86 7.75 13.71 4.59
CA GLU A 86 7.04 13.90 5.86
C GLU A 86 5.84 12.93 6.03
N MET A 87 5.12 12.63 4.95
CA MET A 87 4.04 11.64 4.97
C MET A 87 4.56 10.22 5.23
N LEU A 88 5.67 9.84 4.59
CA LEU A 88 6.27 8.51 4.70
C LEU A 88 6.93 8.30 6.07
N LEU A 89 7.68 9.28 6.56
CA LEU A 89 8.29 9.24 7.90
C LEU A 89 7.23 9.09 9.00
N ARG A 90 6.16 9.89 8.95
CA ARG A 90 5.04 9.76 9.89
C ARG A 90 4.39 8.39 9.82
N THR A 91 4.29 7.81 8.62
CA THR A 91 3.78 6.45 8.43
C THR A 91 4.73 5.43 9.07
N GLY A 92 6.03 5.54 8.84
CA GLY A 92 7.06 4.71 9.45
C GLY A 92 7.03 4.74 10.98
N VAL A 93 7.08 5.92 11.58
CA VAL A 93 7.01 6.12 13.04
C VAL A 93 5.78 5.44 13.64
N ASN A 94 4.62 5.60 13.00
CA ASN A 94 3.39 4.96 13.43
C ASN A 94 3.49 3.42 13.39
N HIS A 95 4.11 2.84 12.37
CA HIS A 95 4.26 1.39 12.26
C HIS A 95 5.38 0.84 13.17
N GLY A 96 6.43 1.62 13.46
CA GLY A 96 7.45 1.31 14.46
C GLY A 96 6.84 1.13 15.86
N LYS A 97 5.95 2.04 16.27
CA LYS A 97 5.18 1.95 17.54
C LYS A 97 4.34 0.67 17.64
N ARG A 98 3.91 0.13 16.50
CA ARG A 98 3.12 -1.11 16.39
C ARG A 98 4.01 -2.36 16.27
N LYS A 99 5.33 -2.20 16.28
CA LYS A 99 6.34 -3.27 16.17
C LYS A 99 6.17 -4.13 14.90
N LEU A 100 5.77 -3.51 13.79
CA LEU A 100 5.86 -4.18 12.49
C LEU A 100 7.32 -4.36 12.11
N THR A 101 7.60 -5.37 11.29
CA THR A 101 8.93 -5.63 10.75
C THR A 101 9.04 -5.08 9.34
N GLY A 102 10.26 -4.77 8.90
CA GLY A 102 10.51 -4.42 7.49
C GLY A 102 10.01 -5.50 6.52
N GLN A 103 10.13 -6.78 6.91
CA GLN A 103 9.59 -7.92 6.15
C GLN A 103 8.09 -7.82 5.91
N ALA A 104 7.30 -7.36 6.87
CA ALA A 104 5.86 -7.20 6.69
C ALA A 104 5.50 -6.20 5.58
N PHE A 105 6.33 -5.17 5.39
CA PHE A 105 6.17 -4.23 4.28
C PHE A 105 6.60 -4.83 2.95
N ASP A 106 7.67 -5.64 2.92
CA ASP A 106 8.10 -6.33 1.68
C ASP A 106 7.06 -7.36 1.23
N GLU A 107 6.43 -8.07 2.16
CA GLU A 107 5.35 -9.02 1.87
C GLU A 107 4.09 -8.27 1.41
N PHE A 108 3.75 -7.13 2.06
CA PHE A 108 2.67 -6.26 1.60
C PHE A 108 2.93 -5.71 0.18
N LYS A 109 4.17 -5.33 -0.15
CA LYS A 109 4.56 -4.91 -1.50
C LYS A 109 4.21 -5.95 -2.54
N SER A 110 4.59 -7.21 -2.31
CA SER A 110 4.33 -8.30 -3.25
C SER A 110 2.83 -8.48 -3.50
N SER A 111 2.03 -8.44 -2.42
CA SER A 111 0.58 -8.53 -2.52
C SER A 111 -0.06 -7.31 -3.20
N PHE A 112 0.47 -6.12 -2.97
CA PHE A 112 0.02 -4.89 -3.63
C PHE A 112 0.35 -4.88 -5.12
N MET A 113 1.59 -5.19 -5.52
CA MET A 113 2.02 -5.21 -6.92
C MET A 113 1.20 -6.20 -7.76
N GLY A 114 1.01 -7.44 -7.29
CA GLY A 114 0.18 -8.38 -8.06
C GLY A 114 -1.33 -8.07 -8.00
N TYR A 115 -1.80 -7.28 -7.02
CA TYR A 115 -3.15 -6.71 -7.08
C TYR A 115 -3.26 -5.68 -8.21
N LEU A 116 -2.26 -4.78 -8.34
CA LEU A 116 -2.19 -3.81 -9.43
C LEU A 116 -2.17 -4.51 -10.78
N GLU A 117 -1.29 -5.51 -10.97
CA GLU A 117 -1.20 -6.33 -12.18
C GLU A 117 -2.55 -6.93 -12.56
N THR A 118 -3.20 -7.63 -11.61
CA THR A 118 -4.50 -8.29 -11.85
C THR A 118 -5.61 -7.28 -12.18
N THR A 119 -5.56 -6.09 -11.57
CA THR A 119 -6.60 -5.06 -11.71
C THR A 119 -6.43 -4.27 -13.01
N LEU A 120 -5.19 -3.91 -13.35
CA LEU A 120 -4.84 -3.08 -14.49
C LEU A 120 -4.81 -3.86 -15.81
N LYS A 121 -4.55 -5.18 -15.76
CA LYS A 121 -4.62 -6.09 -16.93
C LYS A 121 -3.81 -5.54 -18.11
N ASP A 122 -4.47 -5.20 -19.22
CA ASP A 122 -3.85 -4.66 -20.44
C ASP A 122 -3.13 -3.31 -20.22
N LYS A 123 -3.36 -2.65 -19.07
CA LYS A 123 -2.65 -1.42 -18.65
C LYS A 123 -1.41 -1.71 -17.80
N TRP A 124 -1.15 -2.96 -17.41
CA TRP A 124 0.05 -3.37 -16.71
C TRP A 124 1.15 -3.75 -17.70
N SER A 125 1.74 -2.75 -18.36
CA SER A 125 2.90 -2.97 -19.23
C SER A 125 4.19 -3.10 -18.42
N SER A 126 5.29 -3.56 -19.03
CA SER A 126 6.61 -3.58 -18.38
C SER A 126 7.07 -2.19 -17.92
N GLU A 127 6.64 -1.13 -18.61
CA GLU A 127 6.91 0.26 -18.19
C GLU A 127 6.12 0.61 -16.93
N THR A 128 4.84 0.24 -16.88
CA THR A 128 3.99 0.44 -15.70
C THR A 128 4.51 -0.33 -14.49
N GLU A 129 4.86 -1.61 -14.68
CA GLU A 129 5.44 -2.44 -13.63
C GLU A 129 6.73 -1.83 -13.07
N ALA A 130 7.66 -1.42 -13.94
CA ALA A 130 8.92 -0.82 -13.53
C ALA A 130 8.73 0.49 -12.75
N ALA A 131 7.80 1.36 -13.20
CA ALA A 131 7.50 2.61 -12.51
C ALA A 131 6.92 2.36 -11.11
N TRP A 132 5.95 1.44 -10.98
CA TRP A 132 5.37 1.07 -9.70
C TRP A 132 6.38 0.39 -8.78
N GLU A 133 7.25 -0.47 -9.31
CA GLU A 133 8.30 -1.15 -8.54
C GLU A 133 9.26 -0.13 -7.91
N LEU A 134 9.63 0.92 -8.67
CA LEU A 134 10.49 2.01 -8.18
C LEU A 134 9.80 2.80 -7.07
N VAL A 135 8.55 3.24 -7.27
CA VAL A 135 7.82 4.04 -6.28
C VAL A 135 7.51 3.28 -5.02
N VAL A 136 7.02 2.04 -5.14
CA VAL A 136 6.67 1.24 -3.97
C VAL A 136 7.94 0.86 -3.18
N ALA A 137 9.06 0.60 -3.87
CA ALA A 137 10.35 0.40 -3.19
C ALA A 137 10.80 1.66 -2.42
N LEU A 138 10.71 2.84 -3.04
CA LEU A 138 11.04 4.11 -2.39
C LEU A 138 10.17 4.36 -1.15
N ILE A 139 8.84 4.21 -1.30
CA ILE A 139 7.86 4.35 -0.22
C ILE A 139 8.21 3.42 0.96
N ILE A 140 8.46 2.15 0.69
CA ILE A 140 8.76 1.17 1.75
C ILE A 140 10.09 1.45 2.42
N THR A 141 11.10 1.89 1.66
CA THR A 141 12.39 2.28 2.23
C THR A 141 12.22 3.41 3.23
N LYS A 142 11.50 4.46 2.86
CA LYS A 142 11.23 5.61 3.75
C LYS A 142 10.38 5.26 4.96
N ILE A 143 9.41 4.36 4.79
CA ILE A 143 8.63 3.84 5.91
C ILE A 143 9.55 3.07 6.88
N LYS A 144 10.46 2.22 6.37
CA LYS A 144 11.44 1.48 7.19
C LYS A 144 12.37 2.44 7.94
N ASP A 145 12.89 3.46 7.28
CA ASP A 145 13.70 4.51 7.92
C ASP A 145 12.93 5.15 9.10
N GLY A 146 11.67 5.52 8.89
CA GLY A 146 10.82 6.09 9.93
C GLY A 146 10.47 5.12 11.06
N MET A 147 10.44 3.81 10.80
CA MET A 147 10.25 2.79 11.83
C MET A 147 11.48 2.66 12.74
N GLU A 148 12.68 2.89 12.19
CA GLU A 148 13.95 2.81 12.91
C GLU A 148 14.29 4.11 13.67
N ALA A 149 13.77 5.26 13.22
CA ALA A 149 14.07 6.58 13.79
C ALA A 149 13.60 6.82 15.24
N GLU A 150 12.72 5.96 15.79
CA GLU A 150 12.28 6.02 17.20
C GLU A 150 12.81 4.84 18.06
N ASN A 151 13.79 4.07 17.58
CA ASN A 151 14.48 3.03 18.38
C ASN A 151 15.71 3.57 19.13
#